data_AF-A1TKY7-F1
#
_entry.id   AF-A1TKY7-F1
#
_cell.length_a   1.000
_cell.length_b   1.000
_cell.length_c   1.000
_cell.angle_alpha   90.00
_cell.angle_beta   90.00
_cell.angle_gamma   90.00
#
_symmetry.space_group_name_H-M   'P 1'
#
loop_
_entity.id
_entity.type
_entity.pdbx_description
1 polymer ?
#
loop_
_entity_poly.entity_id
_entity_poly.type
_entity_poly.pdbx_seq_one_letter_code
_entity_poly.pdbx_strand_id
1 'polypeptide(L)'
;MVSGSGEGAVYHLYFSAADGKERSKYSAIYHSSSRDGAQWAKPGKLLSDGALDPVVMEDRGGKKFIIYTTSFKSKNFIKMADLPAPNVAGKKRVLYSSPTGFYTLGKLTVSGKPMVVVETGEDWMAMCFAPNGQLVKSSIRPLLRLRNGESSQWDGLKYGMYFTDASGNP
;
A
#
# COMPACT_ATOMS: atom_id res chain seq x y z
N MET A 1 21.31 2.75 -29.08
CA MET A 1 20.52 3.95 -28.72
C MET A 1 19.06 3.58 -28.90
N VAL A 2 18.32 3.44 -27.81
CA VAL A 2 16.87 3.23 -27.88
C VAL A 2 16.23 4.60 -27.61
N SER A 3 15.95 5.31 -28.70
CA SER A 3 15.07 6.47 -28.69
C SER A 3 13.63 5.97 -28.72
N GLY A 4 12.96 6.03 -27.57
CA GLY A 4 11.53 5.75 -27.44
C GLY A 4 10.89 6.86 -26.61
N SER A 5 9.94 7.56 -27.19
CA SER A 5 9.22 8.73 -26.69
C SER A 5 8.57 8.53 -25.31
N GLY A 6 9.26 8.93 -24.25
CA GLY A 6 8.76 8.99 -22.87
C GLY A 6 8.28 10.39 -22.44
N GLU A 7 7.87 11.26 -23.37
CA GLU A 7 7.33 12.58 -23.02
C GLU A 7 5.94 12.43 -22.38
N GLY A 8 5.90 12.37 -21.04
CA GLY A 8 4.66 12.59 -20.28
C GLY A 8 4.44 11.71 -19.05
N ALA A 9 5.17 10.61 -18.86
CA ALA A 9 4.99 9.76 -17.68
C ALA A 9 5.58 10.40 -16.42
N VAL A 10 4.80 10.44 -15.34
CA VAL A 10 5.27 10.83 -14.00
C VAL A 10 5.11 9.62 -13.08
N TYR A 11 6.23 9.13 -12.57
CA TYR A 11 6.28 8.10 -11.55
C TYR A 11 5.98 8.71 -10.19
N HIS A 12 5.19 8.01 -9.38
CA HIS A 12 4.88 8.41 -8.01
C HIS A 12 5.30 7.30 -7.06
N LEU A 13 6.17 7.63 -6.12
CA LEU A 13 6.63 6.72 -5.06
C LEU A 13 5.97 7.12 -3.75
N TYR A 14 5.38 6.14 -3.10
CA TYR A 14 4.82 6.24 -1.76
C TYR A 14 5.60 5.29 -0.87
N PHE A 15 6.13 5.77 0.24
CA PHE A 15 6.98 4.97 1.09
C PHE A 15 6.85 5.36 2.56
N SER A 16 6.99 4.38 3.44
CA SER A 16 6.99 4.61 4.88
C SER A 16 8.37 5.04 5.35
N ALA A 17 8.41 6.00 6.28
CA ALA A 17 9.64 6.50 6.89
C ALA A 17 9.54 6.53 8.41
N ALA A 18 10.65 6.21 9.07
CA ALA A 18 10.85 6.39 10.51
C ALA A 18 11.55 7.74 10.76
N ASP A 19 10.79 8.83 10.59
CA ASP A 19 11.27 10.21 10.68
C ASP A 19 10.95 10.89 12.03
N GLY A 20 10.35 10.14 12.95
CA GLY A 20 10.01 10.59 14.30
C GLY A 20 11.18 10.56 15.28
N LYS A 21 10.89 10.86 16.55
CA LYS A 21 11.90 10.81 17.64
C LYS A 21 12.44 9.38 17.86
N GLU A 22 11.63 8.37 17.58
CA GLU A 22 11.99 6.97 17.74
C GLU A 22 12.31 6.37 16.35
N ARG A 23 13.60 6.30 16.02
CA ARG A 23 14.08 5.86 14.69
C ARG A 23 13.71 4.43 14.31
N SER A 24 13.34 3.59 15.29
CA SER A 24 12.88 2.21 15.05
C SER A 24 11.40 2.13 14.67
N LYS A 25 10.64 3.25 14.73
CA LYS A 25 9.22 3.29 14.44
C LYS A 25 8.91 4.14 13.23
N TYR A 26 8.28 3.52 12.24
CA TYR A 26 7.68 4.24 11.13
C TYR A 26 6.61 5.20 11.64
N SER A 27 6.74 6.45 11.24
CA SER A 27 5.93 7.57 11.73
C SER A 27 5.05 8.17 10.63
N ALA A 28 5.42 7.99 9.36
CA ALA A 28 4.76 8.66 8.26
C ALA A 28 4.88 7.90 6.93
N ILE A 29 3.94 8.19 6.02
CA ILE A 29 4.12 7.92 4.58
C ILE A 29 4.54 9.21 3.91
N TYR A 30 5.52 9.09 3.04
CA TYR A 30 6.03 10.14 2.17
C TYR A 30 5.64 9.89 0.72
N HIS A 31 5.57 10.97 -0.05
CA HIS A 31 5.38 10.97 -1.49
C HIS A 31 6.61 11.62 -2.15
N SER A 32 7.07 11.03 -3.25
CA SER A 32 8.01 11.64 -4.19
C SER A 32 7.58 11.33 -5.62
N SER A 33 8.03 12.16 -6.57
CA SER A 33 7.77 11.96 -7.98
C SER A 33 9.05 12.00 -8.80
N SER A 34 9.02 11.29 -9.92
CA SER A 34 10.10 11.27 -10.91
C SER A 34 9.51 11.30 -12.31
N ARG A 35 10.26 11.82 -13.29
CA ARG A 35 9.90 11.75 -14.71
C ARG A 35 10.63 10.62 -15.45
N ASP A 36 11.67 10.07 -14.85
CA ASP A 36 12.57 9.10 -15.47
C ASP A 36 12.74 7.80 -14.63
N GLY A 37 12.14 7.75 -13.44
CA GLY A 37 12.29 6.66 -12.48
C GLY A 37 13.65 6.60 -11.78
N ALA A 38 14.61 7.44 -12.16
CA ALA A 38 15.99 7.43 -11.67
C ALA A 38 16.27 8.61 -10.73
N GLN A 39 15.80 9.81 -11.08
CA GLN A 39 15.95 11.02 -10.28
C GLN A 39 14.61 11.37 -9.64
N TRP A 40 14.62 11.47 -8.31
CA TRP A 40 13.41 11.67 -7.52
C TRP A 40 13.40 13.06 -6.88
N ALA A 41 12.25 13.72 -6.92
CA ALA A 41 12.05 14.98 -6.24
C ALA A 41 12.20 14.82 -4.72
N LYS A 42 12.50 15.93 -4.03
CA LYS A 42 12.54 15.95 -2.56
C LYS A 42 11.23 15.39 -1.99
N PRO A 43 11.26 14.33 -1.16
CA PRO A 43 10.05 13.75 -0.63
C PRO A 43 9.26 14.70 0.28
N GLY A 44 7.94 14.70 0.13
CA GLY A 44 7.00 15.41 0.99
C GLY A 44 6.23 14.44 1.88
N LYS A 45 6.01 14.83 3.15
CA LYS A 45 5.21 14.02 4.08
C LYS A 45 3.75 14.05 3.66
N LEU A 46 3.16 12.87 3.43
CA LEU A 46 1.78 12.69 2.97
C LEU A 46 0.83 12.32 4.13
N LEU A 47 1.23 11.39 4.99
CA LEU A 47 0.47 10.92 6.15
C LEU A 47 1.37 10.83 7.38
N SER A 48 0.86 11.17 8.57
CA SER A 48 1.66 11.29 9.80
C SER A 48 1.13 10.44 10.97
N ASP A 49 0.33 9.40 10.71
CA ASP A 49 -0.33 8.59 11.75
C ASP A 49 0.30 7.22 12.00
N GLY A 50 1.64 7.13 11.96
CA GLY A 50 2.36 5.88 12.21
C GLY A 50 2.12 4.86 11.10
N ALA A 51 2.27 5.33 9.85
CA ALA A 51 1.75 4.67 8.67
C ALA A 51 2.80 3.82 7.94
N LEU A 52 2.37 2.61 7.57
CA LEU A 52 3.17 1.51 7.05
C LEU A 52 2.62 1.01 5.72
N ASP A 53 3.52 0.51 4.87
CA ASP A 53 3.22 -0.31 3.70
C ASP A 53 2.14 0.28 2.77
N PRO A 54 2.34 1.50 2.25
CA PRO A 54 1.35 2.16 1.41
C PRO A 54 1.06 1.41 0.12
N VAL A 55 -0.22 1.28 -0.23
CA VAL A 55 -0.69 0.74 -1.51
C VAL A 55 -1.67 1.72 -2.13
N VAL A 56 -1.38 2.20 -3.34
CA VAL A 56 -2.29 3.05 -4.11
C VAL A 56 -3.21 2.21 -4.98
N MET A 57 -4.50 2.51 -4.87
CA MET A 57 -5.58 1.83 -5.54
C MET A 57 -6.49 2.84 -6.20
N GLU A 58 -7.28 2.35 -7.14
CA GLU A 58 -8.24 3.13 -7.91
C GLU A 58 -9.56 2.36 -7.91
N ASP A 59 -10.66 3.07 -7.69
CA ASP A 59 -11.99 2.47 -7.84
C ASP A 59 -12.43 2.46 -9.31
N ARG A 60 -13.60 1.87 -9.59
CA ARG A 60 -14.14 1.80 -10.95
C ARG A 60 -14.51 3.16 -11.54
N GLY A 61 -14.64 4.20 -10.71
CA GLY A 61 -14.90 5.58 -11.14
C GLY A 61 -13.64 6.39 -11.36
N GLY A 62 -12.45 5.77 -11.28
CA GLY A 62 -11.16 6.45 -11.44
C GLY A 62 -10.71 7.20 -10.19
N LYS A 63 -11.44 7.11 -9.07
CA LYS A 63 -11.04 7.77 -7.82
C LYS A 63 -9.90 6.99 -7.19
N LYS A 64 -8.77 7.67 -6.98
CA LYS A 64 -7.60 7.11 -6.32
C LYS A 64 -7.69 7.24 -4.81
N PHE A 65 -7.16 6.25 -4.13
CA PHE A 65 -7.02 6.20 -2.68
C PHE A 65 -5.77 5.42 -2.31
N ILE A 66 -5.24 5.71 -1.12
CA ILE A 66 -4.11 5.01 -0.54
C ILE A 66 -4.60 4.18 0.64
N ILE A 67 -4.21 2.91 0.67
CA ILE A 67 -4.40 2.02 1.81
C ILE A 67 -3.05 1.85 2.49
N TYR A 68 -3.07 1.76 3.82
CA TYR A 68 -1.87 1.60 4.61
C TYR A 68 -2.18 0.96 5.96
N THR A 69 -1.15 0.37 6.57
CA THR A 69 -1.23 -0.17 7.92
C THR A 69 -0.86 0.90 8.95
N THR A 70 -1.51 0.88 10.11
CA THR A 70 -1.08 1.63 11.30
C THR A 70 -1.19 0.75 12.53
N SER A 71 -0.31 0.95 13.50
CA SER A 71 -0.36 0.24 14.77
C SER A 71 -0.71 1.20 15.91
N PHE A 72 -1.71 0.86 16.71
CA PHE A 72 -2.10 1.64 17.88
C PHE A 72 -2.61 0.73 19.00
N LYS A 73 -2.10 0.92 20.23
CA LYS A 73 -2.46 0.12 21.43
C LYS A 73 -2.45 -1.39 21.17
N SER A 74 -1.37 -1.89 20.58
CA SER A 74 -1.19 -3.32 20.25
C SER A 74 -2.24 -3.90 19.28
N LYS A 75 -2.89 -3.05 18.49
CA LYS A 75 -3.74 -3.47 17.36
C LYS A 75 -3.21 -2.89 16.07
N ASN A 76 -3.35 -3.65 15.00
CA ASN A 76 -3.07 -3.21 13.65
C ASN A 76 -4.38 -2.81 12.97
N PHE A 77 -4.35 -1.70 12.25
CA PHE A 77 -5.48 -1.17 11.50
C PHE A 77 -5.07 -1.00 10.05
N ILE A 78 -5.91 -1.48 9.14
CA ILE A 78 -5.86 -1.05 7.75
C ILE A 78 -6.69 0.21 7.63
N LYS A 79 -6.04 1.29 7.21
CA LYS A 79 -6.70 2.57 6.94
C LYS A 79 -6.66 2.87 5.46
N MET A 80 -7.58 3.74 5.06
CA MET A 80 -7.62 4.33 3.74
C MET A 80 -7.66 5.84 3.89
N ALA A 81 -6.98 6.54 3.00
CA ALA A 81 -7.17 7.95 2.74
C ALA A 81 -7.50 8.17 1.26
N ASP A 82 -8.46 9.05 0.97
CA ASP A 82 -8.68 9.53 -0.39
C ASP A 82 -7.39 10.19 -0.92
N LEU A 83 -7.11 10.04 -2.22
CA LEU A 83 -5.92 10.60 -2.85
C LEU A 83 -6.34 11.52 -4.02
N PRO A 84 -6.91 12.71 -3.73
CA PRO A 84 -7.38 13.65 -4.76
C PRO A 84 -6.27 14.15 -5.69
N ALA A 85 -5.03 14.19 -5.20
CA ALA A 85 -3.83 14.41 -5.98
C ALA A 85 -2.70 13.52 -5.43
N PRO A 86 -1.67 13.19 -6.24
CA PRO A 86 -0.62 12.26 -5.80
C PRO A 86 0.10 12.66 -4.50
N ASN A 87 0.20 13.96 -4.22
CA ASN A 87 0.86 14.50 -3.03
C ASN A 87 -0.11 15.01 -1.97
N VAL A 88 -1.42 14.73 -2.08
CA VAL A 88 -2.45 15.24 -1.17
C VAL A 88 -3.30 14.08 -0.66
N ALA A 89 -3.24 13.80 0.64
CA ALA A 89 -4.11 12.83 1.30
C ALA A 89 -5.35 13.53 1.88
N GLY A 90 -6.52 12.99 1.57
CA GLY A 90 -7.81 13.45 2.05
C GLY A 90 -8.25 12.78 3.34
N LYS A 91 -9.58 12.64 3.50
CA LYS A 91 -10.19 12.07 4.71
C LYS A 91 -9.75 10.61 4.91
N LYS A 92 -9.35 10.30 6.15
CA LYS A 92 -8.94 8.97 6.58
C LYS A 92 -10.11 8.19 7.17
N ARG A 93 -10.14 6.88 6.96
CA ARG A 93 -11.07 5.96 7.63
C ARG A 93 -10.42 4.60 7.88
N VAL A 94 -10.90 3.90 8.90
CA VAL A 94 -10.51 2.51 9.17
C VAL A 94 -11.32 1.58 8.27
N LEU A 95 -10.63 0.65 7.61
CA LEU A 95 -11.21 -0.39 6.77
C LEU A 95 -11.22 -1.77 7.43
N TYR A 96 -10.28 -1.99 8.37
CA TYR A 96 -10.13 -3.24 9.08
C TYR A 96 -9.32 -3.04 10.37
N SER A 97 -9.51 -3.94 11.33
CA SER A 97 -8.68 -4.02 12.54
C SER A 97 -8.39 -5.46 12.92
N SER A 98 -7.16 -5.73 13.32
CA SER A 98 -6.69 -7.04 13.78
C SER A 98 -5.91 -6.90 15.09
N PRO A 99 -6.02 -7.85 16.04
CA PRO A 99 -5.19 -7.86 17.25
C PRO A 99 -3.70 -8.13 16.98
N THR A 100 -3.34 -8.81 15.89
CA THR A 100 -1.95 -9.12 15.53
C THR A 100 -1.73 -9.04 14.03
N GLY A 101 -0.44 -9.03 13.62
CA GLY A 101 0.09 -9.14 12.24
C GLY A 101 -0.91 -8.80 11.17
N PHE A 102 -0.90 -7.57 10.65
CA PHE A 102 -1.84 -7.19 9.60
C PHE A 102 -1.26 -6.05 8.77
N TYR A 103 -0.44 -6.43 7.79
CA TYR A 103 0.37 -5.51 6.97
C TYR A 103 -0.10 -5.56 5.53
N THR A 104 -0.25 -4.41 4.88
CA THR A 104 -0.60 -4.34 3.46
C THR A 104 0.58 -4.73 2.58
N LEU A 105 0.47 -5.84 1.86
CA LEU A 105 1.53 -6.31 0.95
C LEU A 105 1.40 -5.73 -0.46
N GLY A 106 0.15 -5.53 -0.91
CA GLY A 106 -0.09 -5.08 -2.26
C GLY A 106 -1.56 -5.19 -2.67
N LYS A 107 -1.80 -5.15 -3.98
CA LYS A 107 -3.13 -5.29 -4.56
C LYS A 107 -3.13 -6.34 -5.66
N LEU A 108 -4.29 -6.95 -5.87
CA LEU A 108 -4.57 -7.81 -7.01
C LEU A 108 -5.94 -7.46 -7.59
N THR A 109 -6.17 -7.84 -8.84
CA THR A 109 -7.46 -7.66 -9.49
C THR A 109 -8.02 -9.02 -9.88
N VAL A 110 -9.21 -9.36 -9.41
CA VAL A 110 -9.90 -10.61 -9.77
C VAL A 110 -11.24 -10.24 -10.39
N SER A 111 -11.45 -10.64 -11.64
CA SER A 111 -12.66 -10.36 -12.41
C SER A 111 -13.04 -8.86 -12.39
N GLY A 112 -12.05 -7.99 -12.54
CA GLY A 112 -12.24 -6.53 -12.51
C GLY A 112 -12.65 -5.96 -11.15
N LYS A 113 -12.39 -6.68 -10.05
CA LYS A 113 -12.57 -6.19 -8.67
C LYS A 113 -11.21 -6.03 -8.00
N PRO A 114 -10.88 -4.84 -7.48
CA PRO A 114 -9.63 -4.64 -6.77
C PRO A 114 -9.70 -5.30 -5.39
N MET A 115 -8.61 -5.94 -5.02
CA MET A 115 -8.44 -6.66 -3.77
C MET A 115 -7.12 -6.27 -3.13
N VAL A 116 -7.07 -6.32 -1.80
CA VAL A 116 -5.89 -6.01 -1.01
C VAL A 116 -5.29 -7.32 -0.54
N VAL A 117 -3.98 -7.48 -0.73
CA VAL A 117 -3.23 -8.58 -0.12
C VAL A 117 -2.69 -8.10 1.20
N VAL A 118 -2.94 -8.87 2.25
CA VAL A 118 -2.50 -8.57 3.59
C VAL A 118 -1.73 -9.75 4.16
N GLU A 119 -0.65 -9.46 4.86
CA GLU A 119 0.09 -10.43 5.66
C GLU A 119 -0.50 -10.46 7.06
N THR A 120 -0.88 -11.66 7.50
CA THR A 120 -1.26 -11.93 8.88
C THR A 120 -0.11 -12.47 9.71
N GLY A 121 -0.35 -12.80 10.98
CA GLY A 121 0.66 -13.52 11.78
C GLY A 121 0.97 -14.94 11.27
N GLU A 122 0.10 -15.54 10.45
CA GLU A 122 0.18 -16.97 10.09
C GLU A 122 0.07 -17.21 8.57
N ASP A 123 -0.47 -16.25 7.82
CA ASP A 123 -0.82 -16.45 6.43
C ASP A 123 -0.88 -15.15 5.61
N TRP A 124 -0.98 -15.28 4.30
CA TRP A 124 -1.34 -14.17 3.41
C TRP A 124 -2.79 -14.31 2.99
N MET A 125 -3.54 -13.22 3.12
CA MET A 125 -4.96 -13.20 2.80
C MET A 125 -5.26 -12.20 1.69
N ALA A 126 -6.20 -12.57 0.82
CA ALA A 126 -6.84 -11.62 -0.07
C ALA A 126 -8.10 -11.05 0.61
N MET A 127 -8.24 -9.74 0.56
CA MET A 127 -9.39 -9.01 1.09
C MET A 127 -10.08 -8.24 -0.02
N CYS A 128 -11.41 -8.19 0.02
CA CYS A 128 -12.23 -7.40 -0.89
C CYS A 128 -12.99 -6.31 -0.12
N PHE A 129 -13.43 -5.30 -0.86
CA PHE A 129 -14.32 -4.27 -0.33
C PHE A 129 -15.75 -4.80 -0.29
N ALA A 130 -16.34 -4.84 0.90
CA ALA A 130 -17.77 -5.03 1.10
C ALA A 130 -18.56 -3.79 0.64
N PRO A 131 -19.89 -3.89 0.42
CA PRO A 131 -20.72 -2.75 -0.01
C PRO A 131 -20.66 -1.53 0.92
N ASN A 132 -20.41 -1.74 2.22
CA ASN A 132 -20.22 -0.67 3.20
C ASN A 132 -18.82 -0.03 3.17
N GLY A 133 -17.96 -0.47 2.26
CA GLY A 133 -16.58 0.00 2.11
C GLY A 133 -15.57 -0.59 3.09
N GLN A 134 -15.95 -1.51 3.98
CA GLN A 134 -15.01 -2.23 4.85
C GLN A 134 -14.29 -3.34 4.09
N LEU A 135 -13.11 -3.73 4.55
CA LEU A 135 -12.41 -4.90 4.03
C LEU A 135 -12.94 -6.17 4.69
N VAL A 136 -13.24 -7.17 3.86
CA VAL A 136 -13.64 -8.51 4.31
C VAL A 136 -12.79 -9.56 3.62
N LYS A 137 -12.60 -10.71 4.26
CA LYS A 137 -11.87 -11.84 3.67
C LYS A 137 -12.59 -12.30 2.41
N SER A 138 -11.86 -12.47 1.31
CA SER A 138 -12.48 -12.90 0.04
C SER A 138 -12.65 -14.41 -0.06
N SER A 139 -11.94 -15.17 0.78
CA SER A 139 -11.93 -16.63 0.80
C SER A 139 -11.65 -17.11 2.22
N ILE A 140 -12.14 -18.32 2.51
CA ILE A 140 -11.83 -19.05 3.74
C ILE A 140 -10.40 -19.61 3.69
N ARG A 141 -9.88 -19.92 2.49
CA ARG A 141 -8.51 -20.40 2.29
C ARG A 141 -7.56 -19.21 2.07
N PRO A 142 -6.43 -19.14 2.77
CA PRO A 142 -5.41 -18.12 2.53
C PRO A 142 -4.72 -18.34 1.18
N LEU A 143 -4.07 -17.29 0.68
CA LEU A 143 -3.22 -17.34 -0.52
C LEU A 143 -1.95 -18.15 -0.27
N LEU A 144 -1.36 -17.97 0.92
CA LEU A 144 -0.15 -18.64 1.37
C LEU A 144 -0.27 -18.90 2.87
N ARG A 145 0.10 -20.10 3.35
CA ARG A 145 0.29 -20.37 4.78
C ARG A 145 1.79 -20.35 5.09
N LEU A 146 2.17 -19.61 6.11
CA LEU A 146 3.55 -19.59 6.60
C LEU A 146 3.77 -20.85 7.47
N ARG A 147 4.92 -21.52 7.36
CA ARG A 147 5.19 -22.70 8.21
C ARG A 147 5.53 -22.26 9.63
N ASN A 148 5.09 -23.04 10.62
CA ASN A 148 5.50 -22.84 12.02
C ASN A 148 7.03 -22.90 12.13
N GLY A 149 7.65 -21.84 12.67
CA GLY A 149 9.11 -21.75 12.83
C GLY A 149 9.84 -21.05 11.67
N GLU A 150 9.16 -20.80 10.55
CA GLU A 150 9.57 -19.75 9.61
C GLU A 150 9.14 -18.42 10.23
N SER A 151 9.87 -17.97 11.27
CA SER A 151 9.79 -16.57 11.67
C SER A 151 10.04 -15.75 10.42
N SER A 152 9.14 -14.82 10.13
CA SER A 152 9.24 -13.84 9.06
C SER A 152 10.54 -13.04 9.20
N GLN A 153 11.65 -13.58 8.72
CA GLN A 153 12.88 -12.83 8.43
C GLN A 153 12.67 -11.94 7.19
N TRP A 154 11.50 -11.30 7.12
CA TRP A 154 11.07 -10.37 6.08
C TRP A 154 11.53 -8.93 6.34
N ASP A 155 12.47 -8.74 7.28
CA ASP A 155 13.30 -7.53 7.33
C ASP A 155 14.19 -7.36 6.08
N GLY A 156 14.23 -8.33 5.16
CA GLY A 156 15.03 -8.27 3.93
C GLY A 156 14.44 -7.48 2.75
N LEU A 157 13.10 -7.31 2.64
CA LEU A 157 12.48 -6.68 1.46
C LEU A 157 11.21 -5.91 1.83
N LYS A 158 11.38 -4.74 2.46
CA LYS A 158 10.31 -3.77 2.76
C LYS A 158 10.12 -2.78 1.60
N TYR A 159 9.71 -3.26 0.43
CA TYR A 159 9.33 -2.35 -0.67
C TYR A 159 8.08 -2.83 -1.40
N GLY A 160 6.96 -2.12 -1.18
CA GLY A 160 5.82 -2.13 -2.10
C GLY A 160 6.15 -1.28 -3.33
N MET A 161 7.03 -1.76 -4.21
CA MET A 161 7.26 -1.14 -5.50
C MET A 161 6.19 -1.62 -6.48
N TYR A 162 5.19 -0.78 -6.72
CA TYR A 162 4.15 -1.01 -7.71
C TYR A 162 4.53 -0.30 -9.02
N PHE A 163 4.84 -1.07 -10.05
CA PHE A 163 4.99 -0.58 -11.42
C PHE A 163 3.70 -0.82 -12.19
N THR A 164 3.27 0.18 -12.97
CA THR A 164 2.21 0.01 -13.97
C THR A 164 2.78 0.34 -15.33
N ASP A 165 2.45 -0.46 -16.33
CA ASP A 165 2.70 -0.09 -17.72
C ASP A 165 1.90 1.16 -18.09
N ALA A 166 2.55 2.10 -18.77
CA ALA A 166 1.89 3.21 -19.44
C ALA A 166 1.29 2.70 -20.76
N SER A 167 0.12 2.04 -20.66
CA SER A 167 -0.83 1.67 -21.73
C SER A 167 -0.33 0.81 -22.92
N GLY A 168 -1.03 -0.30 -23.16
CA GLY A 168 -1.05 -0.98 -24.46
C GLY A 168 -1.74 -2.34 -24.43
N ASN A 169 -3.06 -2.37 -24.68
CA ASN A 169 -3.65 -3.54 -25.33
C ASN A 169 -2.92 -3.76 -26.68
N PRO A 170 -2.74 -5.01 -27.16
CA PRO A 170 -2.56 -5.22 -28.59
C PRO A 170 -3.82 -4.78 -29.36
#